data_AF-A0A1H6YLL1-F1
#
_entry.id   AF-A0A1H6YLL1-F1
#
_cell.length_a   1.000
_cell.length_b   1.000
_cell.length_c   1.000
_cell.angle_alpha   90.00
_cell.angle_beta   90.00
_cell.angle_gamma   90.00
#
_symmetry.space_group_name_H-M   'P 1'
#
loop_
_entity.id
_entity.type
_entity.pdbx_description
1 polymer ?
#
loop_
_entity_poly.entity_id
_entity_poly.type
_entity_poly.pdbx_seq_one_letter_code
_entity_poly.pdbx_strand_id
1 'polypeptide(L)'
;AVLKRSVEQAHREQFPEGWEASPYHLAVQVRSRYEGMLVALPVEHWPTWADGSASTLAQRLLELARHIKPGQVATSKRGPKVKKTREWVDGAAARAHVSTARVIEASKGKRP
;
A
#
# COMPACT_ATOMS: atom_id res chain seq x y z
N ALA A 1 10.24 -7.33 0.70
CA ALA A 1 11.16 -7.28 1.86
C ALA A 1 12.30 -6.27 1.65
N VAL A 2 13.09 -6.38 0.58
CA VAL A 2 14.27 -5.50 0.35
C VAL A 2 13.90 -4.03 0.12
N LEU A 3 13.00 -3.71 -0.82
CA LEU A 3 12.61 -2.32 -1.11
C LEU A 3 12.11 -1.56 0.14
N LYS A 4 11.22 -2.17 0.93
CA LYS A 4 10.76 -1.60 2.22
C LYS A 4 11.96 -1.24 3.11
N ARG A 5 12.89 -2.18 3.28
CA ARG A 5 14.07 -1.99 4.13
C ARG A 5 15.02 -0.92 3.60
N SER A 6 15.23 -0.83 2.30
CA SER A 6 16.05 0.25 1.71
C SER A 6 15.47 1.62 2.03
N VAL A 7 14.14 1.78 1.95
CA VAL A 7 13.46 3.04 2.31
C VAL A 7 13.56 3.33 3.80
N GLU A 8 13.26 2.35 4.65
CA GLU A 8 13.38 2.52 6.10
C GLU A 8 14.80 2.87 6.53
N GLN A 9 15.80 2.19 5.96
CA GLN A 9 17.20 2.46 6.27
C GLN A 9 17.63 3.84 5.80
N ALA A 10 17.22 4.27 4.60
CA ALA A 10 17.60 5.56 4.03
C ALA A 10 17.04 6.75 4.82
N HIS A 11 15.90 6.58 5.50
CA HIS A 11 15.19 7.65 6.23
C HIS A 11 15.26 7.50 7.75
N ARG A 12 16.02 6.52 8.28
CA ARG A 12 16.03 6.18 9.71
C ARG A 12 16.40 7.33 10.65
N GLU A 13 17.25 8.26 10.19
CA GLU A 13 17.74 9.38 11.01
C GLU A 13 16.74 10.54 11.07
N GLN A 14 15.79 10.59 10.11
CA GLN A 14 14.85 11.71 9.95
C GLN A 14 13.49 11.43 10.58
N PHE A 15 13.16 10.17 10.90
CA PHE A 15 11.84 9.77 11.34
C PHE A 15 11.84 9.11 12.72
N PRO A 16 10.76 9.28 13.50
CA PRO A 16 10.64 8.68 14.82
C PRO A 16 10.75 7.15 14.80
N GLU A 17 11.14 6.60 15.94
CA GLU A 17 11.17 5.16 16.16
C GLU A 17 9.78 4.55 15.89
N GLY A 18 9.76 3.49 15.07
CA GLY A 18 8.53 2.82 14.67
C GLY A 18 7.83 3.40 13.43
N TRP A 19 8.43 4.36 12.72
CA TRP A 19 8.03 4.67 11.35
C TRP A 19 8.30 3.47 10.43
N GLU A 20 7.34 3.15 9.56
CA GLU A 20 7.43 2.03 8.64
C GLU A 20 6.93 2.38 7.25
N ALA A 21 7.70 2.00 6.23
CA ALA A 21 7.27 2.13 4.85
C ALA A 21 6.21 1.07 4.52
N SER A 22 5.13 1.46 3.85
CA SER A 22 4.06 0.58 3.41
C SER A 22 4.45 -0.15 2.13
N PRO A 23 4.56 -1.49 2.14
CA PRO A 23 4.79 -2.27 0.91
C PRO A 23 3.72 -1.99 -0.15
N TYR A 24 2.48 -1.75 0.28
CA TYR A 24 1.37 -1.43 -0.61
C TYR A 24 1.59 -0.10 -1.33
N HIS A 25 1.89 0.99 -0.60
CA HIS A 25 2.12 2.30 -1.23
C HIS A 25 3.36 2.29 -2.13
N LEU A 26 4.42 1.57 -1.75
CA LEU A 26 5.59 1.38 -2.61
C LEU A 26 5.21 0.67 -3.92
N ALA A 27 4.46 -0.42 -3.85
CA ALA A 27 4.01 -1.14 -5.04
C ALA A 27 3.11 -0.30 -5.94
N VAL A 28 2.20 0.50 -5.35
CA VAL A 28 1.36 1.45 -6.10
C VAL A 28 2.22 2.48 -6.83
N GLN A 29 3.20 3.10 -6.16
CA GLN A 29 4.07 4.08 -6.81
C GLN A 29 4.87 3.50 -7.98
N VAL A 30 5.42 2.30 -7.82
CA VAL A 30 6.16 1.62 -8.89
C VAL A 30 5.22 1.32 -10.05
N ARG A 31 4.08 0.67 -9.81
CA ARG A 31 3.13 0.29 -10.86
C ARG A 31 2.62 1.50 -11.63
N SER A 32 2.28 2.59 -10.94
CA SER A 32 1.74 3.79 -11.57
C SER A 32 2.73 4.58 -12.43
N ARG A 33 4.03 4.29 -12.34
CA ARG A 33 5.08 5.06 -13.04
C ARG A 33 5.93 4.21 -13.98
N TYR A 34 6.01 2.91 -13.74
CA TYR A 34 6.88 2.01 -14.49
C TYR A 34 6.57 1.99 -15.98
N GLU A 35 5.31 1.85 -16.37
CA GLU A 35 4.91 1.85 -17.79
C GLU A 35 5.23 3.19 -18.48
N GLY A 36 4.95 4.31 -17.81
CA GLY A 36 5.29 5.63 -18.35
C GLY A 36 6.80 5.83 -18.51
N MET A 37 7.60 5.27 -17.58
CA MET A 37 9.05 5.29 -17.68
C MET A 37 9.58 4.43 -18.84
N LEU A 38 8.98 3.25 -19.09
CA LEU A 38 9.33 2.42 -20.23
C LEU A 38 9.07 3.11 -21.57
N VAL A 39 8.03 3.94 -21.66
CA VAL A 39 7.73 4.73 -22.86
C VAL A 39 8.68 5.93 -23.00
N ALA A 40 9.00 6.60 -21.89
CA ALA A 40 9.77 7.84 -21.91
C ALA A 40 11.29 7.65 -21.95
N LEU A 41 11.80 6.48 -21.53
CA LEU A 41 13.24 6.23 -21.42
C LEU A 41 13.69 5.14 -22.42
N PRO A 42 14.45 5.51 -23.47
CA PRO A 42 15.07 4.55 -24.38
C PRO A 42 15.92 3.52 -23.63
N VAL A 43 15.95 2.28 -24.12
CA VAL A 43 16.61 1.14 -23.45
C VAL A 43 18.12 1.34 -23.28
N GLU A 44 18.74 2.13 -24.15
CA GLU A 44 20.17 2.45 -24.11
C GLU A 44 20.56 3.26 -22.87
N HIS A 45 19.59 3.95 -22.25
CA HIS A 45 19.77 4.70 -21.02
C HIS A 45 19.47 3.87 -19.76
N TRP A 46 18.99 2.63 -19.90
CA TRP A 46 18.86 1.72 -18.77
C TRP A 46 20.23 1.15 -18.44
N PRO A 47 20.80 1.44 -17.27
CA PRO A 47 22.10 0.90 -16.91
C PRO A 47 22.00 -0.61 -16.69
N THR A 48 23.07 -1.31 -17.04
CA THR A 48 23.24 -2.75 -16.82
C THR A 48 23.50 -3.05 -15.34
N TRP A 49 22.51 -2.78 -14.49
CA TRP A 49 22.62 -3.05 -13.04
C TRP A 49 22.51 -4.53 -12.69
N ALA A 50 22.07 -5.36 -13.63
CA ALA A 50 21.93 -6.80 -13.45
C ALA A 50 23.27 -7.52 -13.21
N ASP A 51 24.38 -6.95 -13.68
CA ASP A 51 25.73 -7.56 -13.59
C ASP A 51 26.49 -7.15 -12.31
N GLY A 52 25.89 -6.31 -11.47
CA GLY A 52 26.48 -5.85 -10.23
C GLY A 52 26.43 -6.88 -9.09
N SER A 53 27.35 -6.77 -8.14
CA SER A 53 27.27 -7.57 -6.91
C SER A 53 26.07 -7.14 -6.04
N ALA A 54 25.68 -7.99 -5.09
CA ALA A 54 24.59 -7.67 -4.15
C ALA A 54 24.85 -6.37 -3.35
N SER A 55 26.11 -6.03 -3.06
CA SER A 55 26.45 -4.80 -2.35
C SER A 55 26.25 -3.55 -3.23
N THR A 56 26.63 -3.63 -4.51
CA THR A 56 26.37 -2.55 -5.48
C THR A 56 24.87 -2.32 -5.65
N LEU A 57 24.07 -3.39 -5.76
CA LEU A 57 22.62 -3.27 -5.82
C LEU A 57 22.05 -2.62 -4.55
N ALA A 58 22.50 -3.05 -3.37
CA ALA A 58 22.04 -2.49 -2.09
C ALA A 58 22.37 -0.99 -1.96
N GLN A 59 23.57 -0.57 -2.35
CA GLN A 59 23.96 0.84 -2.38
C GLN A 59 23.07 1.66 -3.31
N ARG A 60 22.80 1.17 -4.52
CA ARG A 60 21.90 1.85 -5.46
C ARG A 60 20.47 1.95 -4.93
N LEU A 61 19.96 0.90 -4.30
CA LEU A 61 18.64 0.94 -3.68
C LEU A 61 18.57 1.97 -2.55
N LEU A 62 19.64 2.11 -1.74
CA LEU A 62 19.71 3.13 -0.69
C LEU A 62 19.76 4.55 -1.27
N GLU A 63 20.54 4.77 -2.33
CA GLU A 63 20.59 6.07 -3.02
C GLU A 63 19.22 6.46 -3.58
N LEU A 64 18.57 5.57 -4.33
CA LEU A 64 17.23 5.80 -4.87
C LEU A 64 16.20 6.03 -3.76
N ALA A 65 16.28 5.27 -2.66
CA ALA A 65 15.37 5.38 -1.54
C ALA A 65 15.41 6.76 -0.87
N ARG A 66 16.55 7.45 -0.84
CA ARG A 66 16.67 8.81 -0.28
C ARG A 66 15.78 9.83 -0.99
N HIS A 67 15.44 9.59 -2.26
CA HIS A 67 14.58 10.49 -3.04
C HIS A 67 13.08 10.27 -2.82
N ILE A 68 12.70 9.19 -2.14
CA ILE A 68 11.28 8.91 -1.85
C ILE A 68 10.81 9.82 -0.72
N LYS A 69 9.67 10.49 -0.93
CA LYS A 69 9.00 11.28 0.11
C LYS A 69 8.33 10.35 1.14
N PRO A 70 8.81 10.26 2.40
CA PRO A 70 8.36 9.22 3.32
C PRO A 70 6.88 9.32 3.68
N GLY A 71 6.32 10.54 3.75
CA GLY A 71 4.88 10.75 3.99
C GLY A 71 3.96 10.11 2.93
N GLN A 72 4.43 9.95 1.69
CA GLN A 72 3.64 9.32 0.61
C GLN A 72 3.63 7.80 0.68
N VAL A 73 4.57 7.21 1.42
CA VAL A 73 4.75 5.77 1.51
C VAL A 73 4.63 5.26 2.94
N ALA A 74 4.22 6.09 3.90
CA ALA A 74 4.05 5.68 5.28
C ALA A 74 2.95 4.61 5.41
N THR A 75 3.16 3.68 6.34
CA THR A 75 2.13 2.74 6.77
C THR A 75 1.08 3.47 7.59
N SER A 76 -0.19 3.37 7.18
CA SER A 76 -1.30 3.85 7.99
C SER A 76 -1.54 2.85 9.13
N LYS A 77 -1.11 3.20 10.33
CA LYS A 77 -1.41 2.41 11.53
C LYS A 77 -2.88 2.65 11.90
N ARG A 78 -3.73 1.65 11.67
CA ARG A 78 -5.12 1.70 12.09
C ARG A 78 -5.19 1.52 13.62
N GLY A 79 -5.76 2.50 14.31
CA GLY A 79 -6.05 2.36 15.74
C GLY A 79 -7.07 1.25 16.02
N PRO A 80 -7.26 0.88 17.30
CA PRO A 80 -8.31 -0.03 17.71
C PRO A 80 -9.67 0.38 17.14
N LYS A 81 -10.49 -0.59 16.75
CA LYS A 81 -11.84 -0.28 16.23
C LYS A 81 -12.65 0.37 17.36
N VAL A 82 -12.96 1.66 17.23
CA VAL A 82 -13.80 2.38 18.18
C VAL A 82 -15.16 1.68 18.26
N LYS A 83 -15.55 1.25 19.46
CA LYS A 83 -16.87 0.67 19.71
C LYS A 83 -17.90 1.80 19.61
N LYS A 84 -18.70 1.79 18.56
CA LYS A 84 -19.83 2.72 18.44
C LYS A 84 -20.96 2.24 19.34
N THR A 85 -21.48 3.12 20.19
CA THR A 85 -22.75 2.89 20.88
C THR A 85 -23.84 2.80 19.81
N ARG A 86 -24.64 1.73 19.83
CA ARG A 86 -25.77 1.61 18.91
C ARG A 86 -26.88 2.49 19.47
N GLU A 87 -27.20 3.54 18.75
CA GLU A 87 -28.43 4.28 19.02
C GLU A 87 -29.62 3.38 18.71
N TRP A 88 -30.65 3.48 19.54
CA TRP A 88 -31.90 2.81 19.26
C TRP A 88 -32.52 3.45 18.01
N VAL A 89 -32.89 2.61 17.05
CA VAL A 89 -33.63 3.02 15.86
C VAL A 89 -34.89 2.16 15.79
N ASP A 90 -35.95 2.70 15.19
CA ASP A 90 -37.16 1.92 14.99
C ASP A 90 -36.90 0.69 14.11
N GLY A 91 -37.75 -0.32 14.26
CA GLY A 91 -37.57 -1.59 13.57
C GLY A 91 -37.63 -1.47 12.04
N ALA A 92 -38.38 -0.52 11.49
CA ALA A 92 -38.46 -0.32 10.04
C ALA A 92 -37.15 0.29 9.51
N ALA A 93 -36.60 1.30 10.19
CA ALA A 93 -35.29 1.87 9.87
C ALA A 93 -34.17 0.82 9.99
N ALA A 94 -34.17 -0.02 11.02
CA ALA A 94 -33.19 -1.10 11.16
C ALA A 94 -33.26 -2.15 10.04
N ARG A 95 -34.46 -2.40 9.50
CA ARG A 95 -34.71 -3.37 8.42
C ARG A 95 -34.51 -2.78 7.03
N ALA A 96 -34.54 -1.46 6.87
CA ALA A 96 -34.24 -0.78 5.60
C ALA A 96 -32.81 -1.05 5.10
N HIS A 97 -31.87 -1.34 6.00
CA HIS A 97 -30.52 -1.72 5.61
C HIS A 97 -30.47 -3.13 5.01
N VAL A 98 -30.28 -3.19 3.70
CA VAL A 98 -30.09 -4.43 2.93
C VAL A 98 -28.60 -4.77 2.90
N SER A 99 -28.21 -5.81 3.64
CA SER A 99 -26.85 -6.38 3.54
C SER A 99 -26.81 -7.44 2.44
N THR A 100 -25.63 -7.69 1.86
CA THR A 100 -25.41 -8.77 0.89
C THR A 100 -25.89 -10.12 1.43
N ALA A 101 -25.71 -10.37 2.73
CA ALA A 101 -26.22 -11.56 3.40
C ALA A 101 -27.75 -11.69 3.31
N ARG A 102 -28.49 -10.59 3.54
CA ARG A 102 -29.96 -10.57 3.40
C ARG A 102 -30.42 -10.79 1.96
N VAL A 103 -29.71 -10.23 0.98
CA VAL A 103 -30.01 -10.47 -0.44
C VAL A 103 -29.82 -11.94 -0.80
N ILE A 104 -28.73 -12.55 -0.32
CA ILE A 104 -28.44 -13.97 -0.53
C ILE A 104 -29.47 -14.85 0.18
N GLU A 105 -29.90 -14.50 1.40
CA GLU A 105 -30.91 -15.24 2.13
C GLU A 105 -32.28 -15.18 1.44
N ALA A 106 -32.70 -13.99 1.01
CA ALA A 106 -33.95 -13.80 0.27
C ALA A 106 -33.96 -14.54 -1.07
N SER A 107 -32.81 -14.73 -1.71
CA SER A 107 -32.70 -15.46 -2.98
C SER A 107 -32.64 -16.98 -2.82
N LYS A 108 -32.37 -17.52 -1.63
CA LYS A 108 -32.34 -18.98 -1.39
C LYS A 108 -33.71 -19.64 -1.62
N GLY A 109 -34.81 -18.94 -1.34
CA GLY A 109 -36.18 -19.44 -1.56
C GLY A 109 -36.73 -19.22 -2.97
N LYS A 110 -35.96 -18.57 -3.86
CA LYS A 110 -36.37 -18.19 -5.23
C LYS A 110 -35.54 -18.87 -6.32
N ARG A 111 -34.75 -19.89 -5.98
CA ARG A 111 -34.08 -20.72 -6.99
C ARG A 111 -35.16 -21.48 -7.78
N PRO A 112 -35.09 -21.53 -9.13
CA PRO A 112 -35.96 -22.41 -9.91
C PRO A 112 -35.74 -23.88 -9.53
#